data_AF-A0A6F9B069-F1
#
_entry.id   AF-A0A6F9B069-F1
#
_cell.length_a   1.000
_cell.length_b   1.000
_cell.length_c   1.000
_cell.angle_alpha   90.00
_cell.angle_beta   90.00
_cell.angle_gamma   90.00
#
_symmetry.space_group_name_H-M   'P 1'
#
loop_
_entity.id
_entity.type
_entity.pdbx_description
1 polymer ?
#
loop_
_entity_poly.entity_id
_entity_poly.type
_entity_poly.pdbx_seq_one_letter_code
_entity_poly.pdbx_strand_id
1 'polypeptide(L)'
;MRRRRSACSVNSDSSDIDIDLLAETELSKLQRQFRIMEGDRQVYNVESQDLIRRQLREIQRLHGEREELLRSLRVSESPFRRWDDADATQNLSSMLVYRDRVEEQLDSEQGKMTYLRQENGQLREELKILHVERKQFLPLYCRMERELQEIRKDIRDMMAQSTAAFKARRLGLDTQGGAFGTLDSLQETFHKIHCVTGEEDLHKLVGTFIQIEEQNFALLNFVNEQNNEAETLKDEINQHEEHRAMLQGVNVQQQATEQQVGAYQQLITSVGKILNQLKTGIDSVCHNIDCDLSVIEDKLGSSTGIRDSTIMTYLGLVERRTNELLTLQSFLSSKVISMSHHKNAFIPPSLLLWSKTDPK
;
A
#
# COMPACT_ATOMS: atom_id res chain seq x y z
N MET A 1 140.17 -18.26 -0.08
CA MET A 1 140.94 -17.04 -0.45
C MET A 1 140.00 -15.84 -0.39
N ARG A 2 140.17 -14.96 0.60
CA ARG A 2 140.73 -13.59 0.51
C ARG A 2 139.71 -12.48 0.14
N ARG A 3 139.50 -11.64 1.17
CA ARG A 3 139.33 -10.17 1.19
C ARG A 3 137.93 -9.54 1.06
N ARG A 4 137.41 -9.20 2.24
CA ARG A 4 136.67 -7.98 2.61
C ARG A 4 136.84 -6.77 1.67
N ARG A 5 135.71 -6.14 1.37
CA ARG A 5 135.38 -4.68 1.45
C ARG A 5 133.86 -4.62 1.58
N SER A 6 133.19 -3.74 2.31
CA SER A 6 133.52 -2.72 3.30
C SER A 6 132.20 -2.40 4.03
N ALA A 7 132.29 -1.84 5.24
CA ALA A 7 131.16 -1.52 6.11
C ALA A 7 130.26 -0.37 5.59
N CYS A 8 128.96 -0.48 5.86
CA CYS A 8 128.09 0.45 6.63
C CYS A 8 126.64 -0.09 6.53
N SER A 9 125.95 -0.55 7.58
CA SER A 9 125.63 0.08 8.88
C SER A 9 124.78 1.33 8.66
N VAL A 10 123.45 1.21 8.68
CA VAL A 10 122.57 1.40 9.86
C VAL A 10 122.11 2.87 9.98
N ASN A 11 120.77 3.01 10.05
CA ASN A 11 119.94 4.19 10.35
C ASN A 11 119.60 5.09 9.13
N SER A 12 118.39 5.02 8.55
CA SER A 12 117.05 5.44 9.04
C SER A 12 116.94 6.95 9.29
N ASP A 13 116.25 7.65 8.39
CA ASP A 13 115.30 8.75 8.68
C ASP A 13 114.95 9.42 7.34
N SER A 14 113.71 9.28 6.87
CA SER A 14 112.61 10.21 7.15
C SER A 14 112.55 11.35 6.13
N SER A 15 111.45 11.34 5.36
CA SER A 15 110.81 12.48 4.70
C SER A 15 111.63 13.31 3.71
N ASP A 16 111.59 12.91 2.45
CA ASP A 16 111.41 13.84 1.33
C ASP A 16 110.38 13.20 0.39
N ILE A 17 109.14 13.05 0.88
CA ILE A 17 108.01 13.06 -0.04
C ILE A 17 108.00 14.49 -0.55
N ASP A 18 108.38 14.69 -1.81
CA ASP A 18 108.39 15.99 -2.48
C ASP A 18 107.16 16.78 -2.05
N ILE A 19 107.37 17.79 -1.22
CA ILE A 19 106.32 18.62 -0.61
C ILE A 19 105.43 19.20 -1.72
N ASP A 20 106.05 19.48 -2.87
CA ASP A 20 105.41 19.96 -4.08
C ASP A 20 104.49 18.91 -4.72
N LEU A 21 104.89 17.64 -4.80
CA LEU A 21 104.04 16.56 -5.32
C LEU A 21 102.84 16.30 -4.39
N LEU A 22 103.05 16.37 -3.06
CA LEU A 22 101.96 16.26 -2.10
C LEU A 22 100.98 17.44 -2.26
N ALA A 23 101.49 18.67 -2.40
CA ALA A 23 100.68 19.87 -2.63
C ALA A 23 99.89 19.80 -3.95
N GLU A 24 100.48 19.28 -5.03
CA GLU A 24 99.82 19.08 -6.32
C GLU A 24 98.69 18.03 -6.25
N THR A 25 98.88 16.95 -5.50
CA THR A 25 97.83 15.94 -5.30
C THR A 25 96.67 16.47 -4.46
N GLU A 26 96.96 17.26 -3.41
CA GLU A 26 95.92 17.91 -2.60
C GLU A 26 95.19 19.01 -3.37
N LEU A 27 95.89 19.80 -4.17
CA LEU A 27 95.30 20.80 -5.07
C LEU A 27 94.36 20.14 -6.09
N SER A 28 94.77 19.01 -6.68
CA SER A 28 93.94 18.24 -7.61
C SER A 28 92.68 17.66 -6.95
N LYS A 29 92.79 17.19 -5.69
CA LYS A 29 91.65 16.74 -4.89
C LYS A 29 90.68 17.89 -4.61
N LEU A 30 91.19 19.05 -4.20
CA LEU A 30 90.38 20.24 -3.94
C LEU A 30 89.69 20.76 -5.20
N GLN A 31 90.38 20.79 -6.34
CA GLN A 31 89.76 21.15 -7.62
C GLN A 31 88.64 20.20 -8.02
N ARG A 32 88.83 18.88 -7.81
CA ARG A 32 87.78 17.89 -8.05
C ARG A 32 86.60 18.07 -7.09
N GLN A 33 86.85 18.29 -5.80
CA GLN A 33 85.80 18.54 -4.80
C GLN A 33 85.02 19.82 -5.12
N PHE A 34 85.72 20.89 -5.50
CA PHE A 34 85.10 22.13 -5.94
C PHE A 34 84.19 21.91 -7.14
N ARG A 35 84.65 21.16 -8.15
CA ARG A 35 83.84 20.82 -9.33
C ARG A 35 82.59 20.00 -8.99
N ILE A 36 82.70 19.04 -8.07
CA ILE A 36 81.56 18.24 -7.61
C ILE A 36 80.57 19.13 -6.85
N MET A 37 81.07 19.95 -5.92
CA MET A 37 80.26 20.88 -5.14
C MET A 37 79.57 21.92 -6.03
N GLU A 38 80.23 22.42 -7.08
CA GLU A 38 79.61 23.29 -8.07
C GLU A 38 78.50 22.59 -8.85
N GLY A 39 78.69 21.30 -9.19
CA GLY A 39 77.68 20.45 -9.80
C GLY A 39 76.47 20.26 -8.87
N ASP A 40 76.70 19.84 -7.63
CA ASP A 40 75.64 19.63 -6.62
C ASP A 40 74.89 20.93 -6.33
N ARG A 41 75.60 22.06 -6.25
CA ARG A 41 74.99 23.39 -6.09
C ARG A 41 74.08 23.76 -7.26
N GLN A 42 74.48 23.43 -8.49
CA GLN A 42 73.66 23.67 -9.68
C GLN A 42 72.42 22.77 -9.69
N VAL A 43 72.58 21.47 -9.40
CA VAL A 43 71.47 20.52 -9.32
C VAL A 43 70.46 20.95 -8.26
N TYR A 44 70.93 21.28 -7.05
CA TYR A 44 70.07 21.79 -5.98
C TYR A 44 69.33 23.08 -6.38
N ASN A 45 70.02 23.99 -7.09
CA ASN A 45 69.39 25.22 -7.56
C ASN A 45 68.24 24.93 -8.55
N VAL A 46 68.45 24.02 -9.50
CA VAL A 46 67.44 23.60 -10.47
C VAL A 46 66.27 22.92 -9.77
N GLU A 47 66.53 21.97 -8.87
CA GLU A 47 65.49 21.26 -8.11
C GLU A 47 64.66 22.21 -7.23
N SER A 48 65.32 23.18 -6.58
CA SER A 48 64.65 24.21 -5.79
C SER A 48 63.76 25.09 -6.66
N GLN A 49 64.24 25.53 -7.82
CA GLN A 49 63.42 26.30 -8.77
C GLN A 49 62.23 25.49 -9.28
N ASP A 50 62.42 24.21 -9.59
CA ASP A 50 61.35 23.33 -10.07
C ASP A 50 60.31 23.01 -8.99
N LEU A 51 60.72 22.92 -7.73
CA LEU A 51 59.79 22.81 -6.59
C LEU A 51 58.95 24.08 -6.47
N ILE A 52 59.56 25.26 -6.52
CA ILE A 52 58.85 26.55 -6.47
C ILE A 52 57.88 26.66 -7.63
N ARG A 53 58.27 26.29 -8.86
CA ARG A 53 57.37 26.29 -10.03
C ARG A 53 56.18 25.33 -9.85
N ARG A 54 56.39 24.16 -9.26
CA ARG A 54 55.31 23.22 -8.94
C ARG A 54 54.35 23.79 -7.90
N GLN A 55 54.89 24.35 -6.82
CA GLN A 55 54.10 24.99 -5.75
C GLN A 55 53.29 26.17 -6.29
N LEU A 56 53.87 27.01 -7.15
CA LEU A 56 53.16 28.14 -7.76
C LEU A 56 51.99 27.69 -8.65
N ARG A 57 52.19 26.66 -9.47
CA ARG A 57 51.11 26.07 -10.28
C ARG A 57 49.98 25.52 -9.41
N GLU A 58 50.33 24.85 -8.33
CA GLU A 58 49.36 24.28 -7.40
C GLU A 58 48.56 25.38 -6.66
N ILE A 59 49.23 26.44 -6.22
CA ILE A 59 48.56 27.61 -5.63
C ILE A 59 47.59 28.22 -6.63
N GLN A 60 47.98 28.38 -7.90
CA GLN A 60 47.11 28.91 -8.94
C GLN A 60 45.89 28.01 -9.19
N ARG A 61 46.08 26.68 -9.23
CA ARG A 61 45.00 25.71 -9.37
C ARG A 61 43.98 25.84 -8.23
N LEU A 62 44.47 25.83 -6.98
CA LEU A 62 43.64 25.97 -5.79
C LEU A 62 42.90 27.32 -5.73
N HIS A 63 43.52 28.40 -6.23
CA HIS A 63 42.84 29.70 -6.34
C HIS A 63 41.68 29.64 -7.34
N GLY A 64 41.87 29.01 -8.51
CA GLY A 64 40.80 28.79 -9.48
C GLY A 64 39.63 28.00 -8.88
N GLU A 65 39.93 26.90 -8.18
CA GLU A 65 38.91 26.08 -7.51
C GLU A 65 38.16 26.87 -6.44
N ARG A 66 38.87 27.67 -5.64
CA ARG A 66 38.24 28.53 -4.63
C ARG A 66 37.28 29.54 -5.28
N GLU A 67 37.67 30.16 -6.39
CA GLU A 67 36.80 31.10 -7.11
C GLU A 67 35.56 30.42 -7.68
N GLU A 68 35.69 29.19 -8.19
CA GLU A 68 34.57 28.38 -8.65
C GLU A 68 33.61 28.02 -7.52
N LEU A 69 34.15 27.58 -6.38
CA LEU A 69 33.34 27.28 -5.19
C LEU A 69 32.61 28.51 -4.66
N LEU A 70 33.27 29.67 -4.61
CA LEU A 70 32.64 30.93 -4.21
C LEU A 70 31.54 31.36 -5.19
N ARG A 71 31.73 31.14 -6.49
CA ARG A 71 30.69 31.40 -7.50
C ARG A 71 29.47 30.50 -7.28
N SER A 72 29.67 29.20 -7.07
CA SER A 72 28.59 28.26 -6.77
C SER A 72 27.84 28.64 -5.49
N LEU A 73 28.59 28.97 -4.42
CA LEU A 73 28.00 29.41 -3.15
C LEU A 73 27.16 30.68 -3.32
N ARG A 74 27.66 31.67 -4.05
CA ARG A 74 26.92 32.91 -4.31
C ARG A 74 25.62 32.67 -5.06
N VAL A 75 25.63 31.74 -6.02
CA VAL A 75 24.43 31.37 -6.78
C VAL A 75 23.42 30.64 -5.89
N SER A 76 23.86 29.72 -5.02
CA SER A 76 22.98 29.05 -4.06
C SER A 76 22.45 29.98 -2.98
N GLU A 77 23.26 30.95 -2.53
CA GLU A 77 22.86 31.95 -1.53
C GLU A 77 22.03 33.09 -2.12
N SER A 78 21.82 33.11 -3.44
CA SER A 78 20.98 34.10 -4.11
C SER A 78 19.62 34.17 -3.40
N PRO A 79 19.16 35.36 -2.95
CA PRO A 79 17.89 35.52 -2.25
C PRO A 79 16.71 34.93 -3.02
N PHE A 80 16.77 34.97 -4.35
CA PHE A 80 15.75 34.38 -5.23
C PHE A 80 15.68 32.85 -5.07
N ARG A 81 16.83 32.15 -5.10
CA ARG A 81 16.85 30.69 -4.92
C ARG A 81 16.39 30.28 -3.52
N ARG A 82 16.83 31.01 -2.49
CA ARG A 82 16.36 30.77 -1.12
C ARG A 82 14.86 30.97 -0.97
N TRP A 83 14.28 31.94 -1.67
CA TRP A 83 12.84 32.16 -1.67
C TRP A 83 12.10 31.04 -2.41
N ASP A 84 12.57 30.63 -3.59
CA ASP A 84 11.99 29.50 -4.33
C ASP A 84 12.07 28.18 -3.52
N ASP A 85 13.23 27.91 -2.90
CA ASP A 85 13.41 26.74 -2.04
C ASP A 85 12.47 26.81 -0.81
N ALA A 86 12.32 27.98 -0.20
CA ALA A 86 11.41 28.19 0.92
C ALA A 86 9.94 27.97 0.50
N ASP A 87 9.51 28.51 -0.65
CA ASP A 87 8.17 28.30 -1.18
C ASP A 87 7.91 26.82 -1.51
N ALA A 88 8.86 26.17 -2.17
CA ALA A 88 8.78 24.73 -2.45
C ALA A 88 8.67 23.90 -1.16
N THR A 89 9.45 24.23 -0.12
CA THR A 89 9.36 23.55 1.18
C THR A 89 8.03 23.81 1.90
N GLN A 90 7.49 25.02 1.81
CA GLN A 90 6.19 25.38 2.39
C GLN A 90 5.05 24.64 1.70
N ASN A 91 5.09 24.56 0.36
CA ASN A 91 4.12 23.82 -0.45
C ASN A 91 4.18 22.33 -0.14
N LEU A 92 5.38 21.75 -0.08
CA LEU A 92 5.56 20.34 0.30
C LEU A 92 5.05 20.07 1.71
N SER A 93 5.38 20.93 2.69
CA SER A 93 4.89 20.82 4.06
C SER A 93 3.36 20.84 4.12
N SER A 94 2.71 21.74 3.36
CA SER A 94 1.25 21.82 3.28
C SER A 94 0.62 20.57 2.66
N MET A 95 1.26 20.01 1.61
CA MET A 95 0.82 18.75 0.99
C MET A 95 1.00 17.54 1.92
N LEU A 96 2.06 17.51 2.74
CA LEU A 96 2.27 16.45 3.73
C LEU A 96 1.19 16.50 4.82
N VAL A 97 0.87 17.68 5.34
CA VAL A 97 -0.22 17.84 6.32
C VAL A 97 -1.57 17.42 5.72
N TYR A 98 -1.82 17.75 4.44
CA TYR A 98 -3.03 17.31 3.75
C TYR A 98 -3.07 15.78 3.60
N ARG A 99 -1.95 15.15 3.22
CA ARG A 99 -1.82 13.69 3.15
C ARG A 99 -2.12 13.05 4.51
N ASP A 100 -1.49 13.54 5.58
CA ASP A 100 -1.64 12.97 6.93
C ASP A 100 -3.11 13.05 7.40
N ARG A 101 -3.81 14.14 7.05
CA ARG A 101 -5.25 14.28 7.32
C ARG A 101 -6.10 13.27 6.56
N VAL A 102 -5.76 12.99 5.29
CA VAL A 102 -6.47 11.98 4.49
C VAL A 102 -6.18 10.57 5.02
N GLU A 103 -4.95 10.30 5.46
CA GLU A 103 -4.57 9.04 6.10
C GLU A 103 -5.38 8.82 7.39
N GLU A 104 -5.51 9.82 8.25
CA GLU A 104 -6.33 9.74 9.47
C GLU A 104 -7.82 9.47 9.16
N GLN A 105 -8.36 10.11 8.12
CA GLN A 105 -9.73 9.83 7.66
C GLN A 105 -9.87 8.40 7.16
N LEU A 106 -8.90 7.91 6.39
CA LEU A 106 -8.90 6.55 5.88
C LEU A 106 -8.87 5.53 7.03
N ASP A 107 -8.04 5.75 8.05
CA ASP A 107 -7.95 4.87 9.22
C ASP A 107 -9.26 4.86 10.03
N SER A 108 -9.88 6.03 10.22
CA SER A 108 -11.20 6.14 10.87
C SER A 108 -12.28 5.36 10.09
N GLU A 109 -12.33 5.51 8.77
CA GLU A 109 -13.31 4.79 7.94
C GLU A 109 -13.03 3.29 7.87
N GLN A 110 -11.75 2.89 7.83
CA GLN A 110 -11.38 1.47 7.94
C GLN A 110 -11.82 0.90 9.29
N GLY A 111 -11.67 1.63 10.39
CA GLY A 111 -12.18 1.25 11.71
C GLY A 111 -13.68 0.99 11.69
N LYS A 112 -14.47 1.93 11.15
CA LYS A 112 -15.93 1.77 11.01
C LYS A 112 -16.30 0.56 10.14
N MET A 113 -15.59 0.35 9.03
CA MET A 113 -15.80 -0.80 8.16
C MET A 113 -15.52 -2.12 8.89
N THR A 114 -14.46 -2.20 9.70
CA THR A 114 -14.14 -3.41 10.48
C THR A 114 -15.21 -3.70 11.53
N TYR A 115 -15.71 -2.67 12.23
CA TYR A 115 -16.80 -2.80 13.19
C TYR A 115 -18.08 -3.33 12.51
N LEU A 116 -18.51 -2.70 11.42
CA LEU A 116 -19.72 -3.13 10.69
C LEU A 116 -19.59 -4.54 10.12
N ARG A 117 -18.38 -4.96 9.70
CA ARG A 117 -18.13 -6.34 9.26
C ARG A 117 -18.28 -7.34 10.40
N GLN A 118 -17.79 -7.00 11.59
CA GLN A 118 -17.93 -7.84 12.77
C GLN A 118 -19.41 -7.98 13.17
N GLU A 119 -20.13 -6.86 13.24
CA GLU A 119 -21.57 -6.83 13.57
C GLU A 119 -22.40 -7.63 12.53
N ASN A 120 -22.15 -7.43 11.23
CA ASN A 120 -22.78 -8.25 10.19
C ASN A 120 -22.45 -9.75 10.34
N GLY A 121 -21.24 -10.07 10.81
CA GLY A 121 -20.86 -11.44 11.13
C GLY A 121 -21.68 -12.03 12.27
N GLN A 122 -21.90 -11.26 13.35
CA GLN A 122 -22.73 -11.66 14.49
C GLN A 122 -24.18 -11.87 14.09
N LEU A 123 -24.79 -10.90 13.39
CA LEU A 123 -26.18 -11.01 12.91
C LEU A 123 -26.39 -12.21 11.98
N ARG A 124 -25.39 -12.55 11.15
CA ARG A 124 -25.44 -13.76 10.32
C ARG A 124 -25.43 -15.03 11.14
N GLU A 125 -24.71 -15.07 12.25
CA GLU A 125 -24.68 -16.23 13.13
C GLU A 125 -25.99 -16.37 13.90
N GLU A 126 -26.54 -15.26 14.42
CA GLU A 126 -27.86 -15.22 15.03
C GLU A 126 -28.95 -15.70 14.06
N LEU A 127 -28.92 -15.23 12.80
CA LEU A 127 -29.84 -15.72 11.77
C LEU A 127 -29.73 -17.22 11.52
N LYS A 128 -28.53 -17.81 11.60
CA LYS A 128 -28.37 -19.26 11.47
C LYS A 128 -29.02 -19.99 12.64
N ILE A 129 -28.82 -19.49 13.86
CA ILE A 129 -29.41 -20.07 15.08
C ILE A 129 -30.94 -20.03 14.97
N LEU A 130 -31.52 -18.86 14.69
CA LEU A 130 -32.96 -18.68 14.50
C LEU A 130 -33.51 -19.55 13.36
N HIS A 131 -32.75 -19.75 12.28
CA HIS A 131 -33.17 -20.63 11.19
C HIS A 131 -33.23 -22.10 11.63
N VAL A 132 -32.26 -22.55 12.42
CA VAL A 132 -32.26 -23.91 13.00
C VAL A 132 -33.44 -24.07 13.96
N GLU A 133 -33.67 -23.12 14.84
CA GLU A 133 -34.80 -23.12 15.78
C GLU A 133 -36.12 -23.18 15.03
N ARG A 134 -36.34 -22.29 14.04
CA ARG A 134 -37.56 -22.31 13.21
C ARG A 134 -37.77 -23.66 12.54
N LYS A 135 -36.70 -24.29 12.03
CA LYS A 135 -36.77 -25.61 11.40
C LYS A 135 -37.18 -26.70 12.40
N GLN A 136 -36.80 -26.58 13.67
CA GLN A 136 -37.19 -27.50 14.74
C GLN A 136 -38.63 -27.26 15.21
N PHE A 137 -39.06 -26.00 15.31
CA PHE A 137 -40.40 -25.64 15.77
C PHE A 137 -41.49 -25.91 14.72
N LEU A 138 -41.22 -25.69 13.44
CA LEU A 138 -42.24 -25.79 12.38
C LEU A 138 -42.98 -27.16 12.37
N PRO A 139 -42.32 -28.32 12.47
CA PRO A 139 -43.01 -29.61 12.54
C PRO A 139 -43.88 -29.79 13.79
N LEU A 140 -43.51 -29.18 14.91
CA LEU A 140 -44.28 -29.22 16.15
C LEU A 140 -45.56 -28.38 16.00
N TYR A 141 -45.45 -27.16 15.46
CA TYR A 141 -46.60 -26.33 15.12
C TYR A 141 -47.55 -27.05 14.15
N CYS A 142 -47.04 -27.63 13.06
CA CYS A 142 -47.87 -28.39 12.12
C CYS A 142 -48.51 -29.65 12.72
N ARG A 143 -47.96 -30.20 13.81
CA ARG A 143 -48.58 -31.31 14.53
C ARG A 143 -49.73 -30.81 15.41
N MET A 144 -49.47 -29.77 16.20
CA MET A 144 -50.46 -29.13 17.06
C MET A 144 -51.67 -28.61 16.25
N GLU A 145 -51.45 -27.98 15.09
CA GLU A 145 -52.53 -27.54 14.21
C GLU A 145 -53.39 -28.70 13.72
N ARG A 146 -52.79 -29.83 13.35
CA ARG A 146 -53.54 -31.02 12.93
C ARG A 146 -54.40 -31.58 14.04
N GLU A 147 -53.86 -31.67 15.27
CA GLU A 147 -54.62 -32.12 16.44
C GLU A 147 -55.81 -31.20 16.73
N LEU A 148 -55.62 -29.89 16.67
CA LEU A 148 -56.72 -28.92 16.80
C LEU A 148 -57.79 -29.09 15.71
N GLN A 149 -57.36 -29.42 14.49
CA GLN A 149 -58.26 -29.61 13.35
C GLN A 149 -59.06 -30.93 13.45
N GLU A 150 -58.43 -31.99 13.98
CA GLU A 150 -59.09 -33.24 14.32
C GLU A 150 -60.14 -33.03 15.42
N ILE A 151 -59.78 -32.38 16.53
CA ILE A 151 -60.73 -32.06 17.61
C ILE A 151 -61.90 -31.22 17.07
N ARG A 152 -61.64 -30.22 16.22
CA ARG A 152 -62.70 -29.42 15.59
C ARG A 152 -63.62 -30.24 14.69
N LYS A 153 -63.08 -31.22 13.97
CA LYS A 153 -63.86 -32.13 13.14
C LYS A 153 -64.72 -33.05 14.01
N ASP A 154 -64.15 -33.62 15.07
CA ASP A 154 -64.88 -34.47 16.01
C ASP A 154 -66.04 -33.73 16.67
N ILE A 155 -65.84 -32.47 17.11
CA ILE A 155 -66.92 -31.62 17.62
C ILE A 155 -68.01 -31.41 16.56
N ARG A 156 -67.63 -31.14 15.32
CA ARG A 156 -68.59 -30.94 14.21
C ARG A 156 -69.40 -32.20 13.93
N ASP A 157 -68.75 -33.36 13.92
CA ASP A 157 -69.38 -34.66 13.69
C ASP A 157 -70.33 -35.01 14.86
N MET A 158 -69.92 -34.76 16.10
CA MET A 158 -70.77 -34.94 17.29
C MET A 158 -72.00 -34.01 17.28
N MET A 159 -71.82 -32.75 16.87
CA MET A 159 -72.92 -31.79 16.67
C MET A 159 -73.86 -32.21 15.54
N ALA A 160 -73.33 -32.74 14.43
CA ALA A 160 -74.13 -33.26 13.32
C ALA A 160 -74.95 -34.49 13.74
N GLN A 161 -74.35 -35.42 14.49
CA GLN A 161 -75.04 -36.58 15.06
C GLN A 161 -76.14 -36.14 16.04
N SER A 162 -75.83 -35.19 16.94
CA SER A 162 -76.79 -34.67 17.92
C SER A 162 -77.94 -33.92 17.25
N THR A 163 -77.67 -33.10 16.23
CA THR A 163 -78.71 -32.41 15.46
C THR A 163 -79.53 -33.36 14.58
N ALA A 164 -78.94 -34.42 14.02
CA ALA A 164 -79.66 -35.46 13.30
C ALA A 164 -80.57 -36.27 14.23
N ALA A 165 -80.08 -36.67 15.40
CA ALA A 165 -80.87 -37.32 16.44
C ALA A 165 -82.01 -36.40 16.94
N PHE A 166 -81.73 -35.11 17.13
CA PHE A 166 -82.74 -34.14 17.53
C PHE A 166 -83.79 -33.91 16.43
N LYS A 167 -83.39 -33.81 15.16
CA LYS A 167 -84.33 -33.75 14.02
C LYS A 167 -85.18 -35.01 13.91
N ALA A 168 -84.59 -36.19 14.11
CA ALA A 168 -85.33 -37.45 14.14
C ALA A 168 -86.35 -37.49 15.29
N ARG A 169 -85.97 -37.01 16.48
CA ARG A 169 -86.86 -36.91 17.64
C ARG A 169 -87.96 -35.86 17.45
N ARG A 170 -87.64 -34.75 16.75
CA ARG A 170 -88.56 -33.66 16.42
C ARG A 170 -89.56 -34.01 15.30
N LEU A 171 -89.17 -34.79 14.30
CA LEU A 171 -90.11 -35.33 13.31
C LEU A 171 -91.10 -36.33 13.94
N GLY A 172 -90.84 -36.81 15.15
CA GLY A 172 -91.81 -37.51 16.01
C GLY A 172 -92.66 -36.59 16.90
N LEU A 173 -92.42 -35.27 16.89
CA LEU A 173 -93.02 -34.27 17.79
C LEU A 173 -93.64 -33.06 17.07
N ASP A 174 -93.87 -33.11 15.75
CA ASP A 174 -94.61 -32.08 15.01
C ASP A 174 -96.13 -32.12 15.27
N THR A 175 -96.53 -32.37 16.52
CA THR A 175 -97.87 -32.06 17.05
C THR A 175 -97.69 -31.15 18.26
N GLN A 176 -98.03 -29.87 18.08
CA GLN A 176 -98.05 -28.75 19.06
C GLN A 176 -96.66 -28.10 19.26
N GLY A 177 -96.42 -26.88 18.74
CA GLY A 177 -96.86 -25.59 19.32
C GLY A 177 -95.82 -25.14 20.35
N GLY A 178 -95.24 -23.94 20.40
CA GLY A 178 -95.71 -22.60 20.06
C GLY A 178 -95.36 -21.68 21.24
N ALA A 179 -94.28 -20.91 21.11
CA ALA A 179 -93.98 -19.59 21.69
C ALA A 179 -94.17 -19.24 23.20
N PHE A 180 -93.12 -18.56 23.70
CA PHE A 180 -93.11 -17.34 24.53
C PHE A 180 -92.74 -17.37 26.03
N GLY A 181 -91.87 -16.41 26.33
CA GLY A 181 -91.40 -15.90 27.61
C GLY A 181 -92.50 -15.51 28.61
N THR A 182 -92.69 -16.27 29.69
CA THR A 182 -93.36 -15.90 30.96
C THR A 182 -92.77 -16.79 32.08
N LEU A 183 -93.21 -16.78 33.33
CA LEU A 183 -92.68 -17.70 34.37
C LEU A 183 -92.69 -19.19 33.90
N ASP A 184 -93.66 -19.53 33.06
CA ASP A 184 -93.74 -20.79 32.33
C ASP A 184 -92.59 -21.01 31.33
N SER A 185 -92.01 -19.97 30.74
CA SER A 185 -90.83 -20.05 29.88
C SER A 185 -89.52 -20.26 30.63
N LEU A 186 -89.41 -19.77 31.87
CA LEU A 186 -88.27 -20.05 32.74
C LEU A 186 -88.38 -21.48 33.25
N GLN A 187 -89.61 -21.93 33.54
CA GLN A 187 -89.93 -23.31 33.83
C GLN A 187 -89.75 -24.22 32.61
N GLU A 188 -90.03 -23.76 31.40
CA GLU A 188 -89.87 -24.48 30.14
C GLU A 188 -88.40 -24.45 29.66
N THR A 189 -87.63 -23.40 29.91
CA THR A 189 -86.17 -23.41 29.72
C THR A 189 -85.51 -24.28 30.77
N PHE A 190 -85.99 -24.29 32.01
CA PHE A 190 -85.58 -25.27 33.02
C PHE A 190 -85.93 -26.69 32.60
N HIS A 191 -87.13 -26.93 32.06
CA HIS A 191 -87.53 -28.25 31.58
C HIS A 191 -86.75 -28.64 30.32
N LYS A 192 -86.42 -27.70 29.43
CA LYS A 192 -85.56 -27.93 28.26
C LYS A 192 -84.12 -28.21 28.68
N ILE A 193 -83.58 -27.50 29.68
CA ILE A 193 -82.25 -27.77 30.24
C ILE A 193 -82.26 -29.14 30.94
N HIS A 194 -83.26 -29.43 31.77
CA HIS A 194 -83.46 -30.71 32.46
C HIS A 194 -83.63 -31.90 31.47
N CYS A 195 -84.39 -31.72 30.38
CA CYS A 195 -84.55 -32.74 29.33
C CYS A 195 -83.29 -32.97 28.48
N VAL A 196 -82.39 -31.98 28.38
CA VAL A 196 -81.15 -32.06 27.60
C VAL A 196 -79.96 -32.50 28.47
N THR A 197 -79.94 -32.14 29.75
CA THR A 197 -78.85 -32.46 30.69
C THR A 197 -79.11 -33.73 31.50
N GLY A 198 -80.37 -34.16 31.66
CA GLY A 198 -80.74 -35.41 32.35
C GLY A 198 -80.46 -35.43 33.85
N GLU A 199 -79.99 -34.33 34.44
CA GLU A 199 -79.69 -34.22 35.87
C GLU A 199 -80.88 -33.60 36.61
N GLU A 200 -81.41 -34.33 37.60
CA GLU A 200 -82.61 -33.93 38.37
C GLU A 200 -82.31 -32.98 39.53
N ASP A 201 -81.03 -32.79 39.87
CA ASP A 201 -80.60 -32.07 41.07
C ASP A 201 -80.06 -30.67 40.72
N LEU A 202 -80.83 -29.62 41.09
CA LEU A 202 -80.56 -28.21 40.78
C LEU A 202 -79.15 -27.77 41.17
N HIS A 203 -78.65 -28.26 42.31
CA HIS A 203 -77.31 -27.93 42.81
C HIS A 203 -76.19 -28.48 41.93
N LYS A 204 -76.38 -29.65 41.31
CA LYS A 204 -75.39 -30.22 40.38
C LYS A 204 -75.35 -29.45 39.07
N LEU A 205 -76.51 -29.04 38.55
CA LEU A 205 -76.62 -28.25 37.32
C LEU A 205 -75.93 -26.88 37.46
N VAL A 206 -76.21 -26.18 38.57
CA VAL A 206 -75.54 -24.90 38.87
C VAL A 206 -74.04 -25.11 39.07
N GLY A 207 -73.62 -26.20 39.73
CA GLY A 207 -72.20 -26.56 39.86
C GLY A 207 -71.51 -26.78 38.50
N THR A 208 -72.13 -27.56 37.60
CA THR A 208 -71.61 -27.75 36.24
C THR A 208 -71.62 -26.46 35.41
N PHE A 209 -72.60 -25.57 35.60
CA PHE A 209 -72.64 -24.30 34.88
C PHE A 209 -71.54 -23.36 35.33
N ILE A 210 -71.31 -23.23 36.65
CA ILE A 210 -70.19 -22.47 37.21
C ILE A 210 -68.87 -23.03 36.68
N GLN A 211 -68.72 -24.36 36.65
CA GLN A 211 -67.51 -25.00 36.18
C GLN A 211 -67.26 -24.77 34.68
N ILE A 212 -68.32 -24.78 33.86
CA ILE A 212 -68.24 -24.44 32.43
C ILE A 212 -67.95 -22.95 32.24
N GLU A 213 -68.50 -22.08 33.07
CA GLU A 213 -68.23 -20.65 33.01
C GLU A 213 -66.78 -20.34 33.42
N GLU A 214 -66.25 -21.00 34.44
CA GLU A 214 -64.83 -20.94 34.83
C GLU A 214 -63.91 -21.46 33.71
N GLN A 215 -64.28 -22.55 33.04
CA GLN A 215 -63.55 -23.05 31.88
C GLN A 215 -63.59 -22.08 30.70
N ASN A 216 -64.75 -21.47 30.44
CA ASN A 216 -64.89 -20.46 29.40
C ASN A 216 -64.07 -19.21 29.74
N PHE A 217 -64.06 -18.77 30.99
CA PHE A 217 -63.25 -17.66 31.44
C PHE A 217 -61.75 -17.95 31.27
N ALA A 218 -61.30 -19.15 31.63
CA ALA A 218 -59.93 -19.59 31.40
C ALA A 218 -59.56 -19.63 29.91
N LEU A 219 -60.46 -20.13 29.05
CA LEU A 219 -60.29 -20.12 27.60
C LEU A 219 -60.18 -18.70 27.03
N LEU A 220 -60.99 -17.77 27.52
CA LEU A 220 -61.01 -16.39 27.05
C LEU A 220 -59.73 -15.65 27.44
N ASN A 221 -59.22 -15.91 28.65
CA ASN A 221 -57.91 -15.40 29.08
C ASN A 221 -56.78 -15.98 28.24
N PHE A 222 -56.80 -17.29 27.98
CA PHE A 222 -55.81 -17.94 27.12
C PHE A 222 -55.83 -17.37 25.69
N VAL A 223 -57.01 -17.14 25.11
CA VAL A 223 -57.14 -16.51 23.79
C VAL A 223 -56.58 -15.09 23.80
N ASN A 224 -56.83 -14.31 24.85
CA ASN A 224 -56.28 -12.95 24.97
C ASN A 224 -54.75 -12.98 25.10
N GLU A 225 -54.20 -13.93 25.85
CA GLU A 225 -52.76 -14.10 26.02
C GLU A 225 -52.08 -14.51 24.70
N GLN A 226 -52.66 -15.48 23.99
CA GLN A 226 -52.21 -15.86 22.64
C GLN A 226 -52.33 -14.70 21.64
N ASN A 227 -53.34 -13.84 21.77
CA ASN A 227 -53.47 -12.68 20.90
C ASN A 227 -52.44 -11.59 21.21
N ASN A 228 -52.05 -11.42 22.48
CA ASN A 228 -50.95 -10.54 22.86
C ASN A 228 -49.61 -11.07 22.34
N GLU A 229 -49.34 -12.38 22.48
CA GLU A 229 -48.15 -13.01 21.91
C GLU A 229 -48.10 -12.81 20.38
N ALA A 230 -49.23 -12.97 19.69
CA ALA A 230 -49.31 -12.76 18.25
C ALA A 230 -49.01 -11.31 17.83
N GLU A 231 -49.48 -10.30 18.58
CA GLU A 231 -49.12 -8.90 18.29
C GLU A 231 -47.64 -8.62 18.59
N THR A 232 -47.07 -9.15 19.68
CA THR A 232 -45.64 -8.97 19.97
C THR A 232 -44.75 -9.55 18.86
N LEU A 233 -45.04 -10.76 18.39
CA LEU A 233 -44.30 -11.38 17.29
C LEU A 233 -44.45 -10.60 15.97
N LYS A 234 -45.62 -10.00 15.74
CA LYS A 234 -45.87 -9.19 14.56
C LYS A 234 -45.07 -7.88 14.58
N ASP A 235 -44.95 -7.26 15.75
CA ASP A 235 -44.09 -6.08 15.94
C ASP A 235 -42.61 -6.42 15.74
N GLU A 236 -42.14 -7.57 16.24
CA GLU A 236 -40.77 -8.05 16.00
C GLU A 236 -40.50 -8.31 14.51
N ILE A 237 -41.46 -8.92 13.79
CA ILE A 237 -41.36 -9.14 12.35
C ILE A 237 -41.24 -7.80 11.60
N ASN A 238 -42.05 -6.80 11.95
CA ASN A 238 -41.99 -5.48 11.33
C ASN A 238 -40.63 -4.80 11.57
N GLN A 239 -40.11 -4.86 12.79
CA GLN A 239 -38.78 -4.31 13.10
C GLN A 239 -37.68 -5.00 12.28
N HIS A 240 -37.74 -6.33 12.15
CA HIS A 240 -36.79 -7.08 11.32
C HIS A 240 -36.88 -6.72 9.84
N GLU A 241 -38.07 -6.45 9.30
CA GLU A 241 -38.23 -5.99 7.91
C GLU A 241 -37.63 -4.59 7.68
N GLU A 242 -37.81 -3.67 8.63
CA GLU A 242 -37.19 -2.34 8.59
C GLU A 242 -35.65 -2.43 8.64
N HIS A 243 -35.10 -3.23 9.56
CA HIS A 243 -33.67 -3.51 9.60
C HIS A 243 -33.16 -4.12 8.30
N ARG A 244 -33.92 -5.03 7.68
CA ARG A 244 -33.56 -5.64 6.39
C ARG A 244 -33.52 -4.61 5.26
N ALA A 245 -34.45 -3.65 5.25
CA ALA A 245 -34.46 -2.56 4.27
C ALA A 245 -33.23 -1.64 4.44
N MET A 246 -32.86 -1.32 5.68
CA MET A 246 -31.66 -0.54 5.98
C MET A 246 -30.38 -1.26 5.53
N LEU A 247 -30.27 -2.57 5.81
CA LEU A 247 -29.15 -3.40 5.36
C LEU A 247 -29.05 -3.48 3.83
N GLN A 248 -30.17 -3.50 3.11
CA GLN A 248 -30.18 -3.42 1.65
C GLN A 248 -29.59 -2.09 1.15
N GLY A 249 -29.91 -0.96 1.77
CA GLY A 249 -29.34 0.34 1.43
C GLY A 249 -27.83 0.39 1.62
N VAL A 250 -27.33 -0.13 2.76
CA VAL A 250 -25.89 -0.21 3.04
C VAL A 250 -25.18 -1.12 2.04
N ASN A 251 -25.78 -2.26 1.67
CA ASN A 251 -25.20 -3.19 0.69
C ASN A 251 -25.05 -2.57 -0.71
N VAL A 252 -26.03 -1.77 -1.15
CA VAL A 252 -25.93 -1.02 -2.42
C VAL A 252 -24.80 -0.01 -2.38
N GLN A 253 -24.67 0.73 -1.27
CA GLN A 253 -23.56 1.67 -1.10
C GLN A 253 -22.20 0.96 -1.07
N GLN A 254 -22.12 -0.20 -0.42
CA GLN A 254 -20.92 -1.03 -0.38
C GLN A 254 -20.52 -1.49 -1.79
N GLN A 255 -21.46 -2.00 -2.59
CA GLN A 255 -21.18 -2.37 -3.99
C GLN A 255 -20.65 -1.19 -4.82
N ALA A 256 -21.19 0.02 -4.63
CA ALA A 256 -20.70 1.20 -5.34
C ALA A 256 -19.24 1.53 -4.97
N THR A 257 -18.89 1.44 -3.69
CA THR A 257 -17.50 1.65 -3.23
C THR A 257 -16.54 0.56 -3.73
N GLU A 258 -16.98 -0.70 -3.77
CA GLU A 258 -16.18 -1.81 -4.31
C GLU A 258 -15.87 -1.64 -5.80
N GLN A 259 -16.83 -1.13 -6.59
CA GLN A 259 -16.59 -0.81 -7.99
C GLN A 259 -15.53 0.30 -8.17
N GLN A 260 -15.56 1.33 -7.33
CA GLN A 260 -14.54 2.40 -7.35
C GLN A 260 -13.16 1.86 -6.98
N VAL A 261 -13.06 1.04 -5.93
CA VAL A 261 -11.80 0.39 -5.55
C VAL A 261 -11.27 -0.49 -6.67
N GLY A 262 -12.15 -1.26 -7.34
CA GLY A 262 -11.79 -2.06 -8.51
C GLY A 262 -11.19 -1.23 -9.65
N ALA A 263 -11.75 -0.06 -9.93
CA ALA A 263 -11.22 0.86 -10.94
C ALA A 263 -9.83 1.38 -10.59
N TYR A 264 -9.61 1.81 -9.34
CA TYR A 264 -8.27 2.23 -8.88
C TYR A 264 -7.25 1.10 -8.95
N GLN A 265 -7.65 -0.13 -8.65
CA GLN A 265 -6.77 -1.29 -8.69
C GLN A 265 -6.34 -1.65 -10.12
N GLN A 266 -7.24 -1.49 -11.11
CA GLN A 266 -6.88 -1.60 -12.52
C GLN A 266 -5.86 -0.54 -12.95
N LEU A 267 -6.01 0.70 -12.46
CA LEU A 267 -5.05 1.78 -12.71
C LEU A 267 -3.68 1.49 -12.10
N ILE A 268 -3.62 1.00 -10.86
CA ILE A 268 -2.37 0.57 -10.22
C ILE A 268 -1.71 -0.55 -11.04
N THR A 269 -2.51 -1.49 -11.54
CA THR A 269 -2.00 -2.61 -12.36
C THR A 269 -1.44 -2.12 -13.71
N SER A 270 -2.07 -1.12 -14.35
CA SER A 270 -1.57 -0.55 -15.61
C SER A 270 -0.29 0.27 -15.40
N VAL A 271 -0.23 1.09 -14.35
CA VAL A 271 0.97 1.84 -13.96
C VAL A 271 2.11 0.90 -13.60
N GLY A 272 1.85 -0.18 -12.86
CA GLY A 272 2.85 -1.20 -12.55
C GLY A 272 3.44 -1.88 -13.80
N LYS A 273 2.62 -2.13 -14.83
CA LYS A 273 3.11 -2.64 -16.12
C LYS A 273 4.05 -1.65 -16.81
N ILE A 274 3.68 -0.36 -16.85
CA ILE A 274 4.52 0.70 -17.43
C ILE A 274 5.85 0.80 -16.66
N LEU A 275 5.78 0.76 -15.32
CA LEU A 275 6.96 0.87 -14.46
C LEU A 275 7.91 -0.31 -14.66
N ASN A 276 7.40 -1.53 -14.84
CA ASN A 276 8.23 -2.68 -15.18
C ASN A 276 8.85 -2.58 -16.58
N GLN A 277 8.10 -2.08 -17.57
CA GLN A 277 8.66 -1.78 -18.89
C GLN A 277 9.79 -0.75 -18.80
N LEU A 278 9.60 0.30 -18.01
CA LEU A 278 10.61 1.32 -17.78
C LEU A 278 11.89 0.72 -17.15
N LYS A 279 11.76 -0.13 -16.12
CA LYS A 279 12.90 -0.84 -15.53
C LYS A 279 13.67 -1.65 -16.58
N THR A 280 12.97 -2.45 -17.39
CA THR A 280 13.61 -3.25 -18.43
C THR A 280 14.29 -2.38 -19.50
N GLY A 281 13.68 -1.24 -19.85
CA GLY A 281 14.26 -0.28 -20.78
C GLY A 281 15.54 0.35 -20.22
N ILE A 282 15.51 0.79 -18.97
CA ILE A 282 16.68 1.36 -18.28
C ILE A 282 17.79 0.32 -18.17
N ASP A 283 17.48 -0.91 -17.76
CA ASP A 283 18.46 -2.00 -17.70
C ASP A 283 19.13 -2.20 -19.07
N SER A 284 18.34 -2.24 -20.16
CA SER A 284 18.89 -2.42 -21.51
C SER A 284 19.81 -1.27 -21.94
N VAL A 285 19.44 -0.02 -21.63
CA VAL A 285 20.23 1.17 -21.98
C VAL A 285 21.50 1.24 -21.13
N CYS A 286 21.41 0.93 -19.84
CA CYS A 286 22.57 0.84 -18.95
C CYS A 286 23.59 -0.19 -19.44
N HIS A 287 23.14 -1.36 -19.90
CA HIS A 287 24.02 -2.37 -20.48
C HIS A 287 24.60 -1.94 -21.83
N ASN A 288 23.84 -1.26 -22.68
CA ASN A 288 24.31 -0.84 -24.01
C ASN A 288 25.33 0.31 -23.98
N ILE A 289 25.29 1.14 -22.95
CA ILE A 289 26.12 2.35 -22.81
C ILE A 289 27.36 2.09 -21.90
N ASP A 290 27.52 0.85 -21.40
CA ASP A 290 28.52 0.45 -20.40
C ASP A 290 28.52 1.40 -19.19
N CYS A 291 27.36 1.54 -18.55
CA CYS A 291 27.24 2.31 -17.32
C CYS A 291 27.95 1.57 -16.16
N ASP A 292 28.87 2.24 -15.45
CA ASP A 292 29.55 1.68 -14.27
C ASP A 292 28.57 1.40 -13.12
N LEU A 293 28.13 0.15 -13.03
CA LEU A 293 27.16 -0.36 -12.04
C LEU A 293 27.77 -0.52 -10.64
N SER A 294 29.10 -0.51 -10.52
CA SER A 294 29.84 -0.65 -9.26
C SER A 294 29.53 0.45 -8.25
N VAL A 295 29.29 1.68 -8.74
CA VAL A 295 28.92 2.85 -7.91
C VAL A 295 27.54 2.68 -7.26
N ILE A 296 26.67 1.87 -7.87
CA ILE A 296 25.32 1.58 -7.38
C ILE A 296 25.35 0.40 -6.41
N GLU A 297 26.11 -0.66 -6.70
CA GLU A 297 26.29 -1.82 -5.80
C GLU A 297 26.92 -1.44 -4.46
N ASP A 298 27.92 -0.54 -4.44
CA ASP A 298 28.57 -0.06 -3.22
C ASP A 298 27.65 0.82 -2.35
N LYS A 299 26.71 1.54 -2.97
CA LYS A 299 25.81 2.47 -2.25
C LYS A 299 24.52 1.82 -1.78
N LEU A 300 24.08 0.74 -2.41
CA LEU A 300 22.78 0.12 -2.15
C LEU A 300 22.88 -1.29 -1.56
N GLY A 301 24.08 -1.86 -1.52
CA GLY A 301 24.40 -3.11 -0.83
C GLY A 301 23.76 -4.33 -1.49
N SER A 302 24.53 -5.10 -2.27
CA SER A 302 24.31 -6.50 -2.73
C SER A 302 22.95 -6.90 -3.34
N SER A 303 21.92 -6.05 -3.36
CA SER A 303 20.63 -6.38 -3.98
C SER A 303 20.69 -6.04 -5.46
N THR A 304 21.10 -7.01 -6.25
CA THR A 304 21.12 -6.97 -7.71
C THR A 304 19.70 -6.82 -8.26
N GLY A 305 19.33 -5.60 -8.68
CA GLY A 305 18.10 -5.33 -9.44
C GLY A 305 17.58 -3.90 -9.32
N ILE A 306 16.97 -3.38 -10.39
CA ILE A 306 16.31 -2.06 -10.39
C ILE A 306 15.00 -2.14 -9.58
N ARG A 307 15.03 -1.60 -8.35
CA ARG A 307 13.81 -1.37 -7.53
C ARG A 307 13.19 -0.02 -7.87
N ASP A 308 11.91 0.17 -7.58
CA ASP A 308 11.16 1.41 -7.90
C ASP A 308 11.83 2.65 -7.31
N SER A 309 12.36 2.53 -6.09
CA SER A 309 13.13 3.56 -5.40
C SER A 309 14.45 3.92 -6.09
N THR A 310 14.99 3.01 -6.90
CA THR A 310 16.33 3.12 -7.49
C THR A 310 16.29 3.57 -8.95
N ILE A 311 15.13 3.50 -9.62
CA ILE A 311 14.92 3.92 -11.02
C ILE A 311 15.50 5.31 -11.30
N MET A 312 15.25 6.28 -10.41
CA MET A 312 15.74 7.65 -10.59
C MET A 312 17.27 7.73 -10.54
N THR A 313 17.91 6.94 -9.68
CA THR A 313 19.37 6.88 -9.58
C THR A 313 19.98 6.26 -10.84
N TYR A 314 19.36 5.21 -11.40
CA TYR A 314 19.79 4.63 -12.68
C TYR A 314 19.63 5.61 -13.85
N LEU A 315 18.51 6.33 -13.93
CA LEU A 315 18.29 7.33 -14.97
C LEU A 315 19.32 8.47 -14.92
N GLY A 316 19.67 8.96 -13.73
CA GLY A 316 20.73 9.96 -13.58
C GLY A 316 22.11 9.45 -14.02
N LEU A 317 22.40 8.15 -13.83
CA LEU A 317 23.64 7.54 -14.32
C LEU A 317 23.66 7.42 -15.85
N VAL A 318 22.56 6.99 -16.45
CA VAL A 318 22.37 6.95 -17.91
C VAL A 318 22.52 8.34 -18.50
N GLU A 319 21.91 9.36 -17.89
CA GLU A 319 22.01 10.75 -18.35
C GLU A 319 23.46 11.24 -18.34
N ARG A 320 24.18 11.06 -17.22
CA ARG A 320 25.59 11.44 -17.11
C ARG A 320 26.43 10.78 -18.21
N ARG A 321 26.26 9.48 -18.40
CA ARG A 321 27.07 8.72 -19.36
C ARG A 321 26.72 9.08 -20.81
N THR A 322 25.44 9.32 -21.10
CA THR A 322 24.99 9.79 -22.42
C THR A 322 25.58 11.16 -22.73
N ASN A 323 25.60 12.08 -21.75
CA ASN A 323 26.21 13.40 -21.91
C ASN A 323 27.72 13.31 -22.17
N GLU A 324 28.45 12.43 -21.48
CA GLU A 324 29.86 12.15 -21.77
C GLU A 324 30.05 11.69 -23.22
N LEU A 325 29.27 10.71 -23.69
CA LEU A 325 29.35 10.22 -25.06
C LEU A 325 29.02 11.31 -26.10
N LEU A 326 28.02 12.15 -25.84
CA LEU A 326 27.68 13.28 -26.70
C LEU A 326 28.80 14.31 -26.78
N THR A 327 29.49 14.59 -25.66
CA THR A 327 30.68 15.47 -25.71
C THR A 327 31.79 14.84 -26.53
N LEU A 328 32.10 13.55 -26.35
CA LEU A 328 33.09 12.86 -27.17
C LEU A 328 32.72 12.87 -28.66
N GLN A 329 31.45 12.66 -28.99
CA GLN A 329 30.94 12.75 -30.36
C GLN A 329 31.10 14.16 -30.94
N SER A 330 30.80 15.22 -30.19
CA SER A 330 30.97 16.59 -30.67
C SER A 330 32.44 16.95 -30.89
N PHE A 331 33.34 16.50 -30.00
CA PHE A 331 34.79 16.61 -30.18
C PHE A 331 35.28 15.86 -31.42
N LEU A 332 34.84 14.61 -31.62
CA LEU A 332 35.21 13.83 -32.80
C LEU A 332 34.66 14.46 -34.08
N SER A 333 33.41 14.94 -34.06
CA SER A 333 32.80 15.62 -35.20
C SER A 333 33.54 16.91 -35.56
N SER A 334 33.95 17.71 -34.57
CA SER A 334 34.80 18.89 -34.77
C SER A 334 36.17 18.52 -35.38
N LYS A 335 36.76 17.40 -34.94
CA LYS A 335 38.04 16.90 -35.47
C LYS A 335 37.91 16.35 -36.89
N VAL A 336 36.79 15.72 -37.25
CA VAL A 336 36.51 15.31 -38.63
C VAL A 336 36.32 16.53 -39.54
N ILE A 337 35.69 17.61 -39.04
CA ILE A 337 35.55 18.89 -39.78
C ILE A 337 36.92 19.58 -39.98
N SER A 338 37.81 19.54 -38.99
CA SER A 338 39.17 20.10 -39.14
C SER A 338 40.06 19.24 -40.06
N MET A 339 39.90 17.92 -40.05
CA MET A 339 40.60 17.02 -40.99
C MET A 339 40.06 17.11 -42.42
N SER A 340 38.77 17.41 -42.63
CA SER A 340 38.21 17.68 -43.97
C SER A 340 38.63 19.04 -44.52
N HIS A 341 38.83 20.05 -43.66
CA HIS A 341 39.41 21.34 -44.07
C HIS A 341 40.89 21.21 -44.48
N HIS A 342 41.65 20.31 -43.86
CA HIS A 342 43.04 20.06 -44.27
C HIS A 342 43.18 19.25 -45.57
N LYS A 343 42.19 18.43 -45.96
CA LYS A 343 42.19 17.74 -47.27
C LYS A 343 41.77 18.64 -48.44
N ASN A 344 41.01 19.71 -48.19
CA ASN A 344 40.61 20.69 -49.22
C ASN A 344 41.60 21.86 -49.41
N ALA A 345 42.67 21.94 -48.60
CA ALA A 345 43.66 23.01 -48.67
C ALA A 345 44.82 22.77 -49.65
N PHE A 346 44.77 21.71 -50.47
CA PHE A 346 45.80 21.42 -51.48
C PHE A 346 45.17 21.19 -52.86
N ILE A 347 44.62 22.27 -53.43
CA ILE A 347 44.40 22.35 -54.88
C ILE A 347 45.24 23.54 -55.38
N PRO A 348 46.22 23.32 -56.28
CA PRO A 348 47.04 24.41 -56.81
C PRO A 348 46.20 25.40 -57.62
N PRO A 349 46.54 26.71 -57.59
CA PRO A 349 45.77 27.75 -58.27
C PRO A 349 46.03 27.76 -59.78
N SER A 350 45.53 26.76 -60.51
CA SER A 350 45.55 26.76 -61.98
C SER A 350 44.24 26.32 -62.64
N LEU A 351 43.12 26.24 -61.90
CA LEU A 351 41.81 25.87 -62.46
C LEU A 351 40.67 26.79 -61.97
N LEU A 352 40.93 28.10 -61.91
CA LEU A 352 39.88 29.13 -61.81
C LEU A 352 39.72 29.83 -63.16
N LEU A 353 39.37 29.07 -64.19
CA LEU A 353 38.77 29.65 -65.39
C LEU A 353 37.58 28.78 -65.79
N TRP A 354 36.43 29.45 -65.90
CA TRP A 354 35.14 28.99 -66.41
C TRP A 354 34.17 28.36 -65.40
N SER A 355 33.35 29.21 -64.79
CA SER A 355 31.93 29.32 -65.18
C SER A 355 31.20 30.37 -64.34
N LYS A 356 31.19 31.61 -64.81
CA LYS A 356 30.04 32.50 -64.58
C LYS A 356 28.95 32.02 -65.53
N THR A 357 27.79 31.68 -64.98
CA THR A 357 26.45 32.22 -65.32
C THR A 357 25.36 31.17 -65.08
N ASP A 358 24.68 31.28 -63.94
CA ASP A 358 23.24 31.02 -63.82
C ASP A 358 22.44 31.99 -64.74
N PRO A 359 21.10 31.87 -64.95
CA PRO A 359 20.12 31.04 -64.24
C PRO A 359 19.02 30.37 -65.10
N LYS A 360 18.36 29.34 -64.55
CA LYS A 360 16.89 29.30 -64.33
C LYS A 360 16.47 28.13 -63.47
#